data_AF-A0A960YIN8-F1
#
_entry.id   AF-A0A960YIN8-F1
#
_cell.length_a   1.000
_cell.length_b   1.000
_cell.length_c   1.000
_cell.angle_alpha   90.00
_cell.angle_beta   90.00
_cell.angle_gamma   90.00
#
_symmetry.space_group_name_H-M   'P 1'
#
loop_
_entity.id
_entity.type
_entity.pdbx_description
1 polymer ?
#
loop_
_entity_poly.entity_id
_entity_poly.type
_entity_poly.pdbx_seq_one_letter_code
_entity_poly.pdbx_strand_id
1 'polypeptide(L)'
;MIHVSAGSVPSLGAGRLKAMLALILISSLPSASAATETPFGPESGSAPQATMSVSSLRQEIELIPCGLCENMVDFEDVLGGPDAGTPYDEILVSGNVSFAERLTPQPLSYVEFLDNTYDELECLASLDAPLTLLPGEANQNTVVFHSTNLTENVIAGLGPSGWPDLVSIGEGALALILPTDAAYLGFDIVGAHPEFDNQLWLCFYDRNATLIDIVSLEDFNDGCYAFRRSGGEIDIAALSIHNLDYGGIGYDDFCFGVETTGVEDVDFSRVKSMY
;
A
#
# COMPACT_ATOMS: atom_id res chain seq x y z
N MET A 1 -66.73 18.59 3.79
CA MET A 1 -65.90 19.82 3.67
C MET A 1 -64.59 19.52 4.36
N ILE A 2 -63.59 19.06 3.59
CA ILE A 2 -62.30 18.61 4.11
C ILE A 2 -61.26 19.52 3.48
N HIS A 3 -60.58 20.30 4.32
CA HIS A 3 -59.54 21.25 3.95
C HIS A 3 -58.25 20.50 3.65
N VAL A 4 -57.72 20.65 2.44
CA VAL A 4 -56.37 20.24 2.07
C VAL A 4 -55.44 21.43 2.31
N SER A 5 -54.43 21.24 3.16
CA SER A 5 -53.35 22.20 3.42
C SER A 5 -52.14 21.82 2.58
N ALA A 6 -51.61 22.76 1.81
CA ALA A 6 -50.36 22.63 1.07
C ALA A 6 -49.25 23.41 1.79
N GLY A 7 -48.12 22.75 2.00
CA GLY A 7 -46.83 23.34 2.39
C GLY A 7 -45.80 22.20 2.45
N SER A 8 -44.54 22.33 2.09
CA SER A 8 -43.73 23.37 1.43
C SER A 8 -42.47 22.62 0.98
N VAL A 9 -42.00 22.85 -0.26
CA VAL A 9 -40.83 22.21 -0.85
C VAL A 9 -39.55 22.89 -0.33
N PRO A 10 -38.51 22.15 0.10
CA PRO A 10 -37.21 22.74 0.42
C PRO A 10 -36.46 23.15 -0.86
N SER A 11 -35.92 24.36 -0.84
CA SER A 11 -35.11 24.95 -1.91
C SER A 11 -33.74 24.29 -2.00
N LEU A 12 -33.41 23.72 -3.16
CA LEU A 12 -32.05 23.33 -3.53
C LEU A 12 -31.19 24.59 -3.73
N GLY A 13 -30.19 24.76 -2.88
CA GLY A 13 -29.16 25.80 -3.00
C GLY A 13 -28.20 25.47 -4.14
N ALA A 14 -28.07 26.42 -5.06
CA ALA A 14 -27.18 26.37 -6.21
C ALA A 14 -25.75 26.85 -5.87
N GLY A 15 -24.76 26.23 -6.49
CA GLY A 15 -23.36 26.69 -6.57
C GLY A 15 -22.42 25.81 -5.76
N ARG A 16 -21.42 25.14 -6.34
CA ARG A 16 -20.50 25.60 -7.38
C ARG A 16 -19.96 24.40 -8.17
N LEU A 17 -20.29 24.37 -9.47
CA LEU A 17 -19.59 23.59 -10.47
C LEU A 17 -18.37 24.41 -10.92
N LYS A 18 -17.15 23.99 -10.61
CA LYS A 18 -15.94 24.54 -11.25
C LYS A 18 -15.39 23.49 -12.21
N ALA A 19 -15.87 23.55 -13.44
CA ALA A 19 -15.18 22.97 -14.58
C ALA A 19 -13.94 23.83 -14.87
N MET A 20 -12.75 23.26 -14.79
CA MET A 20 -11.54 23.90 -15.30
C MET A 20 -11.19 23.28 -16.64
N LEU A 21 -11.60 23.99 -17.68
CA LEU A 21 -11.34 23.71 -19.09
C LEU A 21 -9.89 24.12 -19.38
N ALA A 22 -8.99 23.17 -19.64
CA ALA A 22 -7.64 23.47 -20.12
C ALA A 22 -7.70 23.83 -21.62
N LEU A 23 -7.54 25.12 -21.90
CA LEU A 23 -7.49 25.69 -23.24
C LEU A 23 -6.05 25.58 -23.80
N ILE A 24 -5.83 24.69 -24.77
CA ILE A 24 -4.57 24.61 -25.53
C ILE A 24 -4.51 25.81 -26.50
N LEU A 25 -3.63 26.77 -26.21
CA LEU A 25 -3.26 27.84 -27.13
C LEU A 25 -2.16 27.34 -28.08
N ILE A 26 -2.53 27.16 -29.36
CA ILE A 26 -1.57 26.99 -30.45
C ILE A 26 -1.14 28.40 -30.88
N SER A 27 0.08 28.81 -30.50
CA SER A 27 0.73 29.99 -31.07
C SER A 27 1.68 29.59 -32.20
N SER A 28 1.35 30.03 -33.41
CA SER A 28 2.17 29.96 -34.62
C SER A 28 3.30 31.00 -34.64
N LEU A 29 4.44 30.64 -35.25
CA LEU A 29 5.39 31.40 -36.11
C LEU A 29 6.88 31.14 -35.72
N PRO A 30 7.87 31.34 -36.62
CA PRO A 30 7.88 31.39 -38.08
C PRO A 30 8.85 30.37 -38.74
N SER A 31 8.75 30.24 -40.06
CA SER A 31 9.71 29.52 -40.91
C SER A 31 11.08 30.19 -40.93
N ALA A 32 12.15 29.42 -40.73
CA ALA A 32 13.50 29.76 -41.18
C ALA A 32 14.22 28.50 -41.68
N SER A 33 14.87 28.67 -42.83
CA SER A 33 15.48 27.64 -43.67
C SER A 33 16.96 27.45 -43.34
N ALA A 34 17.39 26.19 -43.39
CA ALA A 34 18.73 25.67 -43.70
C ALA A 34 19.91 26.03 -42.79
N ALA A 35 20.36 25.04 -42.00
CA ALA A 35 21.77 24.82 -41.73
C ALA A 35 22.03 23.34 -41.38
N THR A 36 22.67 22.66 -42.33
CA THR A 36 23.71 21.64 -42.16
C THR A 36 23.48 20.48 -41.18
N GLU A 37 23.17 19.32 -41.76
CA GLU A 37 23.26 18.00 -41.10
C GLU A 37 24.67 17.74 -40.54
N THR A 38 24.74 17.45 -39.24
CA THR A 38 25.83 16.66 -38.65
C THR A 38 25.21 15.37 -38.07
N PRO A 39 25.94 14.24 -38.07
CA PRO A 39 25.34 12.94 -37.80
C PRO A 39 25.04 12.79 -36.31
N PHE A 40 23.77 12.51 -35.99
CA PHE A 40 23.33 12.04 -34.68
C PHE A 40 24.04 10.73 -34.34
N GLY A 41 24.86 10.75 -33.30
CA GLY A 41 25.22 9.54 -32.55
C GLY A 41 24.05 9.12 -31.65
N PRO A 42 23.97 7.85 -31.24
CA PRO A 42 22.95 7.42 -30.31
C PRO A 42 23.28 7.96 -28.91
N GLU A 43 22.63 9.04 -28.49
CA GLU A 43 22.56 9.37 -27.07
C GLU A 43 21.57 8.40 -26.42
N SER A 44 22.11 7.32 -25.84
CA SER A 44 21.42 6.53 -24.84
C SER A 44 21.33 7.35 -23.55
N GLY A 45 20.42 8.32 -23.52
CA GLY A 45 20.01 8.95 -22.27
C GLY A 45 19.14 7.96 -21.52
N SER A 46 19.71 7.21 -20.56
CA SER A 46 18.90 6.57 -19.53
C SER A 46 18.15 7.70 -18.81
N ALA A 47 16.83 7.64 -18.79
CA ALA A 47 16.05 8.47 -17.87
C ALA A 47 16.64 8.28 -16.46
N PRO A 48 16.76 9.35 -15.65
CA PRO A 48 17.18 9.19 -14.27
C PRO A 48 16.23 8.20 -13.59
N GLN A 49 16.75 7.07 -13.12
CA GLN A 49 16.01 6.20 -12.22
C GLN A 49 15.74 7.01 -10.95
N ALA A 50 14.46 7.21 -10.63
CA ALA A 50 14.07 7.77 -9.35
C ALA A 50 14.76 6.94 -8.25
N THR A 51 15.48 7.62 -7.36
CA THR A 51 16.20 6.95 -6.29
C THR A 51 15.22 6.88 -5.12
N MET A 52 14.65 5.71 -4.85
CA MET A 52 13.79 5.50 -3.69
C MET A 52 14.50 5.97 -2.41
N SER A 53 13.79 6.74 -1.59
CA SER A 53 14.29 7.18 -0.29
C SER A 53 13.71 6.32 0.81
N VAL A 54 14.57 5.81 1.69
CA VAL A 54 14.19 5.00 2.84
C VAL A 54 14.68 5.69 4.09
N SER A 55 13.79 5.88 5.05
CA SER A 55 14.13 6.37 6.38
C SER A 55 13.73 5.34 7.43
N SER A 56 14.59 5.16 8.44
CA SER A 56 14.33 4.31 9.60
C SER A 56 14.61 5.14 10.85
N LEU A 57 13.64 5.21 11.77
CA LEU A 57 13.70 6.11 12.91
C LEU A 57 14.71 5.63 13.97
N ARG A 58 14.80 4.32 14.18
CA ARG A 58 15.67 3.70 15.21
C ARG A 58 16.85 2.95 14.64
N GLN A 59 16.95 2.79 13.32
CA GLN A 59 17.99 2.02 12.62
C GLN A 59 18.01 0.56 13.09
N GLU A 60 16.83 0.03 13.39
CA GLU A 60 16.61 -1.31 13.91
C GLU A 60 16.11 -2.26 12.82
N ILE A 61 15.61 -1.71 11.72
CA ILE A 61 15.19 -2.41 10.51
C ILE A 61 15.99 -1.90 9.30
N GLU A 62 16.55 -2.82 8.53
CA GLU A 62 17.35 -2.59 7.32
C GLU A 62 16.55 -3.02 6.10
N LEU A 63 16.46 -2.18 5.06
CA LEU A 63 16.01 -2.66 3.74
C LEU A 63 17.08 -3.59 3.15
N ILE A 64 16.68 -4.77 2.70
CA ILE A 64 17.54 -5.77 2.08
C ILE A 64 17.04 -6.12 0.67
N PRO A 65 17.89 -6.68 -0.21
CA PRO A 65 17.42 -7.25 -1.46
C PRO A 65 16.38 -8.33 -1.21
N CYS A 66 15.39 -8.41 -2.10
CA CYS A 66 14.50 -9.56 -2.15
C CYS A 66 15.30 -10.82 -2.54
N GLY A 67 14.96 -11.95 -1.92
CA GLY A 67 15.79 -13.17 -2.01
C GLY A 67 15.52 -14.18 -0.90
N LEU A 68 15.08 -13.72 0.27
CA LEU A 68 14.85 -14.59 1.43
C LEU A 68 13.37 -14.96 1.52
N CYS A 69 13.05 -16.26 1.43
CA CYS A 69 11.72 -16.74 1.78
C CYS A 69 11.66 -18.14 2.39
N GLU A 70 11.23 -18.21 3.64
CA GLU A 70 10.96 -19.46 4.36
C GLU A 70 9.46 -19.74 4.45
N ASN A 71 8.65 -18.71 4.70
CA ASN A 71 7.19 -18.79 4.78
C ASN A 71 6.61 -17.70 3.87
N MET A 72 5.69 -18.08 2.99
CA MET A 72 5.05 -17.21 2.00
C MET A 72 3.54 -17.21 2.18
N VAL A 73 2.93 -16.04 1.98
CA VAL A 73 1.47 -15.83 1.96
C VAL A 73 1.15 -15.07 0.67
N ASP A 74 0.51 -15.76 -0.26
CA ASP A 74 0.18 -15.33 -1.63
C ASP A 74 -1.33 -15.15 -1.87
N PHE A 75 -2.14 -15.26 -0.80
CA PHE A 75 -3.60 -15.12 -0.81
C PHE A 75 -4.37 -16.04 -1.79
N GLU A 76 -3.72 -17.06 -2.35
CA GLU A 76 -4.35 -18.03 -3.25
C GLU A 76 -5.19 -19.07 -2.48
N ASP A 77 -5.05 -19.12 -1.15
CA ASP A 77 -5.83 -19.98 -0.27
C ASP A 77 -7.13 -19.34 0.23
N VAL A 78 -7.38 -18.07 -0.09
CA VAL A 78 -8.59 -17.32 0.28
C VAL A 78 -9.40 -16.90 -0.96
N LEU A 79 -10.66 -16.55 -0.74
CA LEU A 79 -11.53 -16.14 -1.84
C LEU A 79 -11.18 -14.71 -2.27
N GLY A 80 -10.55 -14.56 -3.43
CA GLY A 80 -10.48 -13.29 -4.16
C GLY A 80 -11.75 -13.05 -5.00
N GLY A 81 -11.70 -12.06 -5.89
CA GLY A 81 -12.79 -11.77 -6.83
C GLY A 81 -12.40 -10.74 -7.88
N PRO A 82 -13.13 -10.66 -9.01
CA PRO A 82 -12.99 -9.52 -9.91
C PRO A 82 -13.38 -8.23 -9.19
N ASP A 83 -12.94 -7.08 -9.70
CA ASP A 83 -13.25 -5.75 -9.16
C ASP A 83 -14.73 -5.64 -8.72
N ALA A 84 -15.03 -5.24 -7.48
CA ALA A 84 -14.16 -4.67 -6.44
C ALA A 84 -13.48 -5.69 -5.49
N GLY A 85 -13.43 -6.98 -5.84
CA GLY A 85 -12.90 -8.04 -4.98
C GLY A 85 -13.91 -8.58 -3.95
N THR A 86 -13.39 -9.40 -3.03
CA THR A 86 -14.14 -10.00 -1.91
C THR A 86 -13.76 -9.29 -0.61
N PRO A 87 -14.71 -8.60 0.06
CA PRO A 87 -14.44 -7.92 1.31
C PRO A 87 -14.40 -8.91 2.49
N TYR A 88 -13.55 -8.62 3.47
CA TYR A 88 -13.44 -9.36 4.73
C TYR A 88 -13.60 -8.38 5.90
N ASP A 89 -14.76 -8.40 6.56
CA ASP A 89 -15.08 -7.53 7.70
C ASP A 89 -14.51 -8.05 9.04
N GLU A 90 -13.94 -9.24 9.05
CA GLU A 90 -13.33 -9.88 10.22
C GLU A 90 -11.82 -10.07 9.99
N ILE A 91 -11.14 -10.64 10.99
CA ILE A 91 -9.73 -11.04 10.83
C ILE A 91 -9.64 -12.05 9.69
N LEU A 92 -8.89 -11.69 8.64
CA LEU A 92 -8.55 -12.58 7.54
C LEU A 92 -7.35 -13.44 7.97
N VAL A 93 -7.42 -14.73 7.71
CA VAL A 93 -6.27 -15.64 7.88
C VAL A 93 -5.95 -16.24 6.53
N SER A 94 -4.70 -16.08 6.09
CA SER A 94 -4.14 -16.69 4.88
C SER A 94 -2.81 -17.35 5.27
N GLY A 95 -2.65 -18.61 4.88
CA GLY A 95 -1.62 -19.48 5.43
C GLY A 95 -1.75 -19.59 6.96
N ASN A 96 -0.74 -19.08 7.68
CA ASN A 96 -0.75 -18.99 9.15
C ASN A 96 -0.61 -17.54 9.65
N VAL A 97 -0.78 -16.55 8.78
CA VAL A 97 -0.70 -15.13 9.12
C VAL A 97 -2.11 -14.57 9.23
N SER A 98 -2.33 -13.76 10.26
CA SER A 98 -3.61 -13.06 10.48
C SER A 98 -3.47 -11.61 10.02
N PHE A 99 -4.51 -11.08 9.38
CA PHE A 99 -4.57 -9.74 8.81
C PHE A 99 -5.86 -9.01 9.23
N ALA A 100 -5.76 -7.69 9.43
CA ALA A 100 -6.88 -6.78 9.66
C ALA A 100 -6.43 -5.33 9.36
N GLU A 101 -7.27 -4.34 9.60
CA GLU A 101 -6.95 -2.91 9.45
C GLU A 101 -5.74 -2.50 10.32
N ARG A 102 -5.76 -2.84 11.62
CA ARG A 102 -4.74 -2.36 12.58
C ARG A 102 -4.53 -3.27 13.79
N LEU A 103 -3.50 -2.95 14.58
CA LEU A 103 -3.29 -3.52 15.91
C LEU A 103 -4.01 -2.68 16.98
N THR A 104 -4.44 -3.29 18.08
CA THR A 104 -4.97 -2.54 19.23
C THR A 104 -3.86 -2.20 20.25
N PRO A 105 -3.83 -1.00 20.86
CA PRO A 105 -4.77 0.11 20.74
C PRO A 105 -4.30 1.20 19.76
N GLN A 106 -3.72 0.82 18.61
CA GLN A 106 -3.18 1.77 17.65
C GLN A 106 -4.26 2.76 17.20
N PRO A 107 -4.07 4.09 17.32
CA PRO A 107 -5.03 5.07 16.85
C PRO A 107 -5.22 4.99 15.33
N LEU A 108 -6.46 5.18 14.89
CA LEU A 108 -6.84 5.39 13.50
C LEU A 108 -7.27 6.86 13.35
N SER A 109 -6.61 7.59 12.47
CA SER A 109 -7.03 8.89 11.95
C SER A 109 -7.25 8.79 10.45
N TYR A 110 -7.69 9.90 9.85
CA TYR A 110 -7.91 10.01 8.42
C TYR A 110 -7.16 11.22 7.90
N VAL A 111 -6.54 11.06 6.74
CA VAL A 111 -5.83 12.12 6.05
C VAL A 111 -6.36 12.27 4.63
N GLU A 112 -6.53 13.52 4.22
CA GLU A 112 -6.95 13.87 2.87
C GLU A 112 -5.70 14.07 2.01
N PHE A 113 -5.60 13.32 0.92
CA PHE A 113 -4.53 13.51 -0.06
C PHE A 113 -5.13 13.57 -1.47
N LEU A 114 -4.86 14.69 -2.14
CA LEU A 114 -5.50 15.08 -3.40
C LEU A 114 -7.03 15.13 -3.29
N ASP A 115 -7.74 14.11 -3.74
CA ASP A 115 -9.21 13.98 -3.74
C ASP A 115 -9.73 12.73 -3.03
N ASN A 116 -8.87 12.04 -2.28
CA ASN A 116 -9.17 10.82 -1.56
C ASN A 116 -8.87 10.95 -0.05
N THR A 117 -9.50 10.08 0.75
CA THR A 117 -9.29 9.96 2.19
C THR A 117 -8.61 8.63 2.48
N TYR A 118 -7.52 8.66 3.24
CA TYR A 118 -6.72 7.48 3.59
C TYR A 118 -6.80 7.22 5.09
N ASP A 119 -6.61 5.97 5.46
CA ASP A 119 -6.33 5.63 6.85
C ASP A 119 -4.91 6.09 7.22
N GLU A 120 -4.79 6.64 8.42
CA GLU A 120 -3.51 7.02 9.00
C GLU A 120 -3.38 6.35 10.37
N LEU A 121 -2.26 5.64 10.56
CA LEU A 121 -1.96 4.95 11.81
C LEU A 121 -0.83 5.64 12.57
N GLU A 122 -1.00 5.82 13.87
CA GLU A 122 0.09 6.26 14.75
C GLU A 122 0.93 5.05 15.22
N CYS A 123 2.22 5.01 14.92
CA CYS A 123 3.13 3.98 15.48
C CYS A 123 3.38 4.25 16.97
N LEU A 124 2.56 3.67 17.86
CA LEU A 124 2.76 3.78 19.31
C LEU A 124 4.02 3.03 19.76
N ALA A 125 4.74 3.57 20.76
CA ALA A 125 5.94 2.93 21.31
C ALA A 125 5.67 1.56 21.98
N SER A 126 4.45 1.36 22.47
CA SER A 126 3.96 0.11 23.03
C SER A 126 2.46 0.00 22.74
N LEU A 127 2.01 -1.21 22.43
CA LEU A 127 0.62 -1.61 22.32
C LEU A 127 0.24 -2.52 23.51
N ASP A 128 -0.97 -3.09 23.48
CA ASP A 128 -1.41 -4.05 24.49
C ASP A 128 -0.88 -5.46 24.16
N ALA A 129 -0.36 -6.16 25.18
CA ALA A 129 0.03 -7.55 25.07
C ALA A 129 -1.09 -8.49 25.58
N PRO A 130 -1.41 -9.59 24.87
CA PRO A 130 -0.81 -10.01 23.59
C PRO A 130 -1.24 -9.11 22.42
N LEU A 131 -0.37 -8.99 21.41
CA LEU A 131 -0.70 -8.36 20.13
C LEU A 131 -2.06 -8.86 19.64
N THR A 132 -2.96 -7.94 19.33
CA THR A 132 -4.32 -8.25 18.91
C THR A 132 -4.68 -7.38 17.71
N LEU A 133 -5.18 -8.03 16.66
CA LEU A 133 -5.73 -7.34 15.49
C LEU A 133 -7.11 -6.80 15.81
N LEU A 134 -7.39 -5.62 15.28
CA LEU A 134 -8.70 -4.99 15.31
C LEU A 134 -9.17 -4.82 13.87
N PRO A 135 -10.22 -5.55 13.45
CA PRO A 135 -10.87 -5.28 12.19
C PRO A 135 -11.40 -3.84 12.14
N GLY A 136 -11.38 -3.25 10.96
CA GLY A 136 -12.06 -2.00 10.69
C GLY A 136 -13.58 -2.13 10.78
N GLU A 137 -14.29 -1.03 10.48
CA GLU A 137 -15.74 -1.06 10.39
C GLU A 137 -16.20 -1.94 9.21
N ALA A 138 -17.49 -2.29 9.18
CA ALA A 138 -18.03 -3.10 8.10
C ALA A 138 -17.78 -2.45 6.73
N ASN A 139 -17.20 -3.19 5.80
CA ASN A 139 -16.71 -2.78 4.48
C ASN A 139 -15.49 -1.84 4.49
N GLN A 140 -14.78 -1.70 5.62
CA GLN A 140 -13.61 -0.82 5.80
C GLN A 140 -12.47 -1.56 6.51
N ASN A 141 -12.28 -2.86 6.22
CA ASN A 141 -11.20 -3.65 6.81
C ASN A 141 -10.22 -4.10 5.72
N THR A 142 -10.44 -5.27 5.12
CA THR A 142 -9.58 -5.76 4.04
C THR A 142 -10.40 -6.27 2.87
N VAL A 143 -9.77 -6.30 1.70
CA VAL A 143 -10.33 -6.87 0.47
C VAL A 143 -9.27 -7.73 -0.21
N VAL A 144 -9.70 -8.86 -0.78
CA VAL A 144 -8.86 -9.65 -1.68
C VAL A 144 -9.45 -9.59 -3.07
N PHE A 145 -8.67 -9.13 -4.05
CA PHE A 145 -9.09 -8.99 -5.44
C PHE A 145 -8.11 -9.66 -6.39
N HIS A 146 -8.60 -10.06 -7.55
CA HIS A 146 -7.76 -10.65 -8.58
C HIS A 146 -7.11 -9.55 -9.40
N SER A 147 -5.82 -9.30 -9.18
CA SER A 147 -5.07 -8.32 -9.95
C SER A 147 -4.96 -8.78 -11.40
N THR A 148 -5.50 -8.00 -12.33
CA THR A 148 -5.37 -8.31 -13.77
C THR A 148 -3.93 -8.19 -14.27
N ASN A 149 -3.09 -7.43 -13.56
CA ASN A 149 -1.69 -7.26 -13.92
C ASN A 149 -0.87 -8.49 -13.51
N LEU A 150 -1.09 -9.02 -12.31
CA LEU A 150 -0.36 -10.19 -11.79
C LEU A 150 -1.00 -11.53 -12.16
N THR A 151 -2.29 -11.54 -12.47
CA THR A 151 -3.13 -12.74 -12.60
C THR A 151 -3.20 -13.60 -11.33
N GLU A 152 -3.12 -12.93 -10.17
CA GLU A 152 -3.05 -13.48 -8.80
C GLU A 152 -3.97 -12.68 -7.86
N ASN A 153 -4.26 -13.25 -6.70
CA ASN A 153 -4.99 -12.60 -5.62
C ASN A 153 -4.08 -11.65 -4.85
N VAL A 154 -4.54 -10.43 -4.66
CA VAL A 154 -3.82 -9.37 -3.93
C VAL A 154 -4.69 -8.91 -2.78
N ILE A 155 -4.10 -8.68 -1.59
CA ILE A 155 -4.79 -8.06 -0.46
C ILE A 155 -4.62 -6.54 -0.49
N ALA A 156 -5.65 -5.80 -0.09
CA ALA A 156 -5.53 -4.38 0.21
C ALA A 156 -6.34 -4.02 1.47
N GLY A 157 -5.93 -2.94 2.14
CA GLY A 157 -6.78 -2.27 3.13
C GLY A 157 -7.92 -1.53 2.42
N LEU A 158 -9.11 -1.55 3.01
CA LEU A 158 -10.26 -0.78 2.53
C LEU A 158 -10.36 0.54 3.29
N GLY A 159 -10.14 1.66 2.59
CA GLY A 159 -10.22 2.99 3.19
C GLY A 159 -11.65 3.44 3.55
N PRO A 160 -11.81 4.71 3.98
CA PRO A 160 -13.06 5.25 4.52
C PRO A 160 -14.24 5.29 3.55
N SER A 161 -13.99 5.27 2.24
CA SER A 161 -15.06 5.18 1.23
C SER A 161 -15.80 3.84 1.31
N GLY A 162 -15.09 2.78 1.70
CA GLY A 162 -15.57 1.43 1.93
C GLY A 162 -15.94 0.65 0.65
N TRP A 163 -16.01 -0.67 0.79
CA TRP A 163 -16.49 -1.56 -0.28
C TRP A 163 -17.99 -1.33 -0.58
N PRO A 164 -18.44 -1.37 -1.86
CA PRO A 164 -17.71 -1.76 -3.07
C PRO A 164 -17.13 -0.58 -3.86
N ASP A 165 -16.83 0.56 -3.23
CA ASP A 165 -16.20 1.67 -3.95
C ASP A 165 -14.78 1.27 -4.37
N LEU A 166 -14.47 1.38 -5.67
CA LEU A 166 -13.15 1.04 -6.19
C LEU A 166 -12.07 1.99 -5.68
N VAL A 167 -12.46 3.23 -5.37
CA VAL A 167 -11.54 4.21 -4.78
C VAL A 167 -11.04 3.72 -3.43
N SER A 168 -11.88 3.02 -2.66
CA SER A 168 -11.52 2.51 -1.33
C SER A 168 -10.39 1.47 -1.31
N ILE A 169 -10.08 0.82 -2.43
CA ILE A 169 -9.12 -0.28 -2.48
C ILE A 169 -7.71 0.29 -2.37
N GLY A 170 -6.98 -0.09 -1.32
CA GLY A 170 -5.59 0.33 -1.12
C GLY A 170 -5.42 1.67 -0.42
N GLU A 171 -6.52 2.35 -0.08
CA GLU A 171 -6.54 3.57 0.75
C GLU A 171 -6.55 3.26 2.26
N GLY A 172 -6.95 2.04 2.61
CA GLY A 172 -7.05 1.59 4.01
C GLY A 172 -5.73 1.10 4.56
N ALA A 173 -5.63 1.09 5.89
CA ALA A 173 -4.48 0.53 6.57
C ALA A 173 -4.53 -1.01 6.56
N LEU A 174 -3.36 -1.63 6.75
CA LEU A 174 -3.22 -3.06 6.87
C LEU A 174 -2.27 -3.40 8.01
N ALA A 175 -2.66 -4.33 8.87
CA ALA A 175 -1.79 -4.91 9.88
C ALA A 175 -1.82 -6.44 9.81
N LEU A 176 -0.70 -7.03 10.20
CA LEU A 176 -0.54 -8.48 10.28
C LEU A 176 0.12 -8.91 11.59
N ILE A 177 -0.19 -10.13 12.02
CA ILE A 177 0.51 -10.84 13.10
C ILE A 177 1.08 -12.14 12.55
N LEU A 178 2.39 -12.30 12.70
CA LEU A 178 3.11 -13.52 12.30
C LEU A 178 2.86 -14.65 13.31
N PRO A 179 2.79 -15.91 12.85
CA PRO A 179 2.60 -17.07 13.73
C PRO A 179 3.81 -17.34 14.63
N THR A 180 4.99 -16.90 14.21
CA THR A 180 6.26 -16.98 14.93
C THR A 180 7.05 -15.70 14.69
N ASP A 181 7.98 -15.39 15.59
CA ASP A 181 8.86 -14.24 15.43
C ASP A 181 9.81 -14.47 14.26
N ALA A 182 10.16 -13.40 13.54
CA ALA A 182 10.98 -13.43 12.35
C ALA A 182 12.18 -12.48 12.48
N ALA A 183 13.24 -12.78 11.75
CA ALA A 183 14.38 -11.88 11.54
C ALA A 183 14.22 -11.02 10.27
N TYR A 184 13.38 -11.46 9.33
CA TYR A 184 13.06 -10.69 8.14
C TYR A 184 11.56 -10.82 7.79
N LEU A 185 11.06 -9.79 7.13
CA LEU A 185 9.71 -9.71 6.58
C LEU A 185 9.76 -8.88 5.29
N GLY A 186 9.15 -9.37 4.22
CA GLY A 186 9.00 -8.65 2.97
C GLY A 186 7.63 -8.90 2.35
N PHE A 187 7.32 -8.13 1.32
CA PHE A 187 6.07 -8.21 0.55
C PHE A 187 6.25 -7.48 -0.78
N ASP A 188 5.37 -7.79 -1.72
CA ASP A 188 5.23 -7.09 -2.98
C ASP A 188 4.22 -5.95 -2.86
N ILE A 189 4.51 -4.83 -3.53
CA ILE A 189 3.57 -3.72 -3.75
C ILE A 189 3.02 -3.82 -5.16
N VAL A 190 1.71 -3.60 -5.30
CA VAL A 190 0.96 -3.71 -6.56
C VAL A 190 0.08 -2.48 -6.75
N GLY A 191 0.19 -1.83 -7.91
CA GLY A 191 -0.65 -0.69 -8.29
C GLY A 191 -0.12 0.67 -7.83
N ALA A 192 1.16 0.80 -7.48
CA ALA A 192 1.77 2.07 -7.09
C ALA A 192 1.81 3.08 -8.24
N HIS A 193 1.62 4.36 -7.91
CA HIS A 193 1.65 5.49 -8.84
C HIS A 193 2.85 6.41 -8.53
N PRO A 194 4.08 6.02 -8.93
CA PRO A 194 5.33 6.73 -8.61
C PRO A 194 5.43 8.14 -9.22
N GLU A 195 4.52 8.50 -10.12
CA GLU A 195 4.41 9.85 -10.66
C GLU A 195 3.80 10.88 -9.67
N PHE A 196 3.32 10.43 -8.51
CA PHE A 196 2.84 11.27 -7.40
C PHE A 196 3.76 11.15 -6.18
N ASP A 197 3.64 12.08 -5.23
CA ASP A 197 4.40 12.08 -3.97
C ASP A 197 3.88 10.96 -3.03
N ASN A 198 4.16 9.70 -3.38
CA ASN A 198 3.69 8.53 -2.65
C ASN A 198 4.56 8.25 -1.42
N GLN A 199 3.91 7.91 -0.31
CA GLN A 199 4.54 7.61 0.97
C GLN A 199 3.97 6.33 1.56
N LEU A 200 4.83 5.50 2.14
CA LEU A 200 4.46 4.27 2.83
C LEU A 200 5.11 4.29 4.22
N TRP A 201 4.34 3.98 5.27
CA TRP A 201 4.85 3.86 6.62
C TRP A 201 4.62 2.46 7.16
N LEU A 202 5.65 1.94 7.83
CA LEU A 202 5.73 0.59 8.35
C LEU A 202 6.10 0.66 9.84
N CYS A 203 5.20 0.19 10.72
CA CYS A 203 5.48 0.05 12.14
C CYS A 203 5.79 -1.42 12.45
N PHE A 204 7.03 -1.74 12.83
CA PHE A 204 7.43 -3.10 13.21
C PHE A 204 7.30 -3.29 14.71
N TYR A 205 6.67 -4.38 15.15
CA TYR A 205 6.43 -4.67 16.56
C TYR A 205 6.97 -6.04 16.97
N ASP A 206 7.46 -6.11 18.22
CA ASP A 206 7.84 -7.37 18.86
C ASP A 206 6.64 -8.13 19.43
N ARG A 207 6.84 -9.39 19.84
CA ARG A 207 5.77 -10.23 20.40
C ARG A 207 5.17 -9.68 21.70
N ASN A 208 5.93 -8.87 22.41
CA ASN A 208 5.52 -8.18 23.63
C ASN A 208 4.82 -6.85 23.36
N ALA A 209 4.45 -6.58 22.10
CA ALA A 209 3.75 -5.39 21.67
C ALA A 209 4.59 -4.10 21.79
N THR A 210 5.91 -4.21 21.77
CA THR A 210 6.84 -3.06 21.77
C THR A 210 7.24 -2.70 20.35
N LEU A 211 7.23 -1.41 20.03
CA LEU A 211 7.70 -0.93 18.73
C LEU A 211 9.20 -1.20 18.58
N ILE A 212 9.59 -1.91 17.52
CA ILE A 212 10.97 -2.14 17.11
C ILE A 212 11.48 -0.93 16.33
N ASP A 213 10.79 -0.58 15.23
CA ASP A 213 11.18 0.53 14.37
C ASP A 213 10.00 1.08 13.58
N ILE A 214 10.19 2.28 13.03
CA ILE A 214 9.33 2.88 12.01
C ILE A 214 10.17 3.05 10.77
N VAL A 215 9.73 2.45 9.66
CA VAL A 215 10.32 2.64 8.35
C VAL A 215 9.37 3.44 7.48
N SER A 216 9.88 4.44 6.77
CA SER A 216 9.15 5.11 5.70
C SER A 216 9.83 4.88 4.36
N LEU A 217 9.02 4.63 3.33
CA LEU A 217 9.44 4.61 1.93
C LEU A 217 8.82 5.81 1.21
N GLU A 218 9.63 6.49 0.42
CA GLU A 218 9.21 7.54 -0.51
C GLU A 218 9.64 7.13 -1.92
N ASP A 219 8.89 7.56 -2.94
CA ASP A 219 9.15 7.27 -4.35
C ASP A 219 9.20 5.74 -4.64
N PHE A 220 8.35 4.96 -3.96
CA PHE A 220 8.26 3.51 -4.16
C PHE A 220 7.45 3.18 -5.43
N ASN A 221 7.63 1.97 -5.96
CA ASN A 221 7.02 1.49 -7.20
C ASN A 221 6.43 0.09 -6.96
N ASP A 222 5.78 -0.46 -7.98
CA ASP A 222 5.47 -1.89 -8.00
C ASP A 222 6.76 -2.72 -7.87
N GLY A 223 6.68 -3.77 -7.07
CA GLY A 223 7.79 -4.70 -6.85
C GLY A 223 7.98 -5.08 -5.39
N CYS A 224 9.07 -5.79 -5.15
CA CYS A 224 9.34 -6.41 -3.85
C CYS A 224 10.12 -5.49 -2.90
N TYR A 225 9.68 -5.49 -1.63
CA TYR A 225 10.30 -4.77 -0.53
C TYR A 225 10.54 -5.72 0.64
N ALA A 226 11.81 -5.92 1.01
CA ALA A 226 12.19 -6.83 2.08
C ALA A 226 12.99 -6.11 3.17
N PHE A 227 12.67 -6.43 4.42
CA PHE A 227 13.20 -5.79 5.60
C PHE A 227 13.84 -6.83 6.51
N ARG A 228 14.97 -6.49 7.12
CA ARG A 228 15.67 -7.34 8.08
C ARG A 228 15.90 -6.62 9.38
N ARG A 229 15.69 -7.33 10.48
CA ARG A 229 16.07 -6.90 11.82
C ARG A 229 17.58 -6.76 11.94
N SER A 230 18.05 -5.59 12.39
CA SER A 230 19.48 -5.34 12.55
C SER A 230 20.12 -6.36 13.50
N GLY A 231 21.31 -6.84 13.15
CA GLY A 231 21.98 -7.91 13.89
C GLY A 231 21.35 -9.31 13.74
N GLY A 232 20.27 -9.46 12.95
CA GLY A 232 19.59 -10.74 12.75
C GLY A 232 18.80 -11.20 13.97
N GLU A 233 18.33 -10.28 14.82
CA GLU A 233 17.46 -10.63 15.95
C GLU A 233 16.14 -11.23 15.42
N ILE A 234 15.57 -12.18 16.16
CA ILE A 234 14.35 -12.91 15.78
C ILE A 234 13.24 -12.44 16.72
N ASP A 235 12.75 -11.24 16.49
CA ASP A 235 11.75 -10.59 17.35
C ASP A 235 10.65 -9.87 16.59
N ILE A 236 10.69 -9.78 15.25
CA ILE A 236 9.58 -9.21 14.46
C ILE A 236 8.37 -10.13 14.59
N ALA A 237 7.28 -9.64 15.17
CA ALA A 237 6.06 -10.40 15.41
C ALA A 237 4.83 -9.84 14.67
N ALA A 238 4.85 -8.55 14.34
CA ALA A 238 3.77 -7.88 13.65
C ALA A 238 4.27 -6.68 12.83
N LEU A 239 3.47 -6.31 11.85
CA LEU A 239 3.68 -5.14 11.00
C LEU A 239 2.35 -4.41 10.86
N SER A 240 2.38 -3.08 10.94
CA SER A 240 1.29 -2.19 10.52
C SER A 240 1.77 -1.33 9.35
N ILE A 241 0.90 -1.13 8.37
CA ILE A 241 1.16 -0.46 7.11
C ILE A 241 0.05 0.57 6.88
N HIS A 242 0.42 1.79 6.50
CA HIS A 242 -0.49 2.74 5.86
C HIS A 242 0.27 3.54 4.80
N ASN A 243 -0.44 4.14 3.85
CA ASN A 243 0.17 4.77 2.68
C ASN A 243 -0.60 6.02 2.22
N LEU A 244 0.04 6.82 1.36
CA LEU A 244 -0.56 7.90 0.58
C LEU A 244 -0.20 7.76 -0.90
N ASP A 245 -0.44 6.58 -1.48
CA ASP A 245 -0.40 6.42 -2.94
C ASP A 245 -1.71 6.90 -3.56
N TYR A 246 -1.65 7.74 -4.59
CA TYR A 246 -2.83 8.37 -5.20
C TYR A 246 -3.92 7.39 -5.66
N GLY A 247 -3.55 6.17 -6.08
CA GLY A 247 -4.52 5.16 -6.53
C GLY A 247 -4.80 4.06 -5.51
N GLY A 248 -4.23 4.16 -4.31
CA GLY A 248 -4.13 3.06 -3.37
C GLY A 248 -3.17 1.97 -3.86
N ILE A 249 -2.72 1.12 -2.92
CA ILE A 249 -1.87 -0.03 -3.25
C ILE A 249 -2.39 -1.32 -2.67
N GLY A 250 -2.17 -2.40 -3.41
CA GLY A 250 -2.29 -3.77 -2.94
C GLY A 250 -0.95 -4.34 -2.49
N TYR A 251 -1.03 -5.43 -1.75
CA TYR A 251 0.09 -6.17 -1.23
C TYR A 251 -0.05 -7.65 -1.59
N ASP A 252 1.06 -8.28 -1.91
CA ASP A 252 1.12 -9.71 -2.22
C ASP A 252 2.41 -10.34 -1.68
N ASP A 253 2.52 -11.66 -1.77
CA ASP A 253 3.75 -12.42 -1.48
C ASP A 253 4.43 -12.05 -0.15
N PHE A 254 3.64 -11.92 0.93
CA PHE A 254 4.21 -11.67 2.26
C PHE A 254 5.12 -12.82 2.65
N CYS A 255 6.37 -12.48 2.91
CA CYS A 255 7.43 -13.43 3.08
C CYS A 255 8.24 -13.18 4.35
N PHE A 256 8.41 -14.20 5.21
CA PHE A 256 9.08 -14.05 6.50
C PHE A 256 9.81 -15.30 6.97
N GLY A 257 10.79 -15.12 7.87
CA GLY A 257 11.57 -16.22 8.42
C GLY A 257 12.74 -15.79 9.29
N VAL A 258 13.62 -16.74 9.59
CA VAL A 258 14.71 -16.60 10.56
C VAL A 258 16.08 -16.86 9.93
N GLU A 259 16.45 -16.06 8.92
CA GLU A 259 17.68 -16.16 8.09
C GLU A 259 18.60 -17.33 8.51
N THR A 260 18.23 -18.56 8.14
CA THR A 260 19.06 -19.71 8.50
C THR A 260 20.29 -19.68 7.60
N THR A 261 21.49 -19.69 8.18
CA THR A 261 22.73 -19.75 7.39
C THR A 261 22.65 -20.94 6.44
N GLY A 262 22.49 -20.69 5.14
CA GLY A 262 22.38 -21.73 4.11
C GLY A 262 21.05 -21.85 3.37
N VAL A 263 20.09 -20.93 3.53
CA VAL A 263 19.00 -20.78 2.55
C VAL A 263 19.62 -20.24 1.26
N GLU A 264 19.61 -21.02 0.18
CA GLU A 264 19.93 -20.52 -1.16
C GLU A 264 18.98 -19.36 -1.46
N ASP A 265 19.50 -18.25 -2.02
CA ASP A 265 18.69 -17.13 -2.51
C ASP A 265 17.49 -17.72 -3.27
N VAL A 266 16.29 -17.57 -2.70
CA VAL A 266 15.07 -17.84 -3.45
C VAL A 266 15.06 -16.79 -4.53
N ASP A 267 15.23 -17.22 -5.76
CA ASP A 267 15.21 -16.33 -6.91
C ASP A 267 13.81 -15.77 -7.08
N PHE A 268 13.57 -14.59 -6.49
CA PHE A 268 12.40 -13.77 -6.74
C PHE A 268 12.39 -13.21 -8.17
N SER A 269 13.28 -13.58 -9.09
CA SER A 269 13.01 -13.41 -10.53
C SER A 269 11.81 -14.25 -11.02
N ARG A 270 11.26 -15.10 -10.14
CA ARG A 270 9.92 -15.68 -10.29
C ARG A 270 8.79 -14.75 -9.86
N VAL A 271 9.05 -13.70 -9.08
CA VAL A 271 8.21 -12.48 -9.15
C VAL A 271 8.43 -11.93 -10.54
N LYS A 272 7.36 -12.11 -11.30
CA LYS A 272 7.33 -12.06 -12.75
C LYS A 272 7.94 -10.76 -13.23
N SER A 273 8.88 -10.88 -14.15
CA SER A 273 9.29 -9.82 -15.08
C SER A 273 8.05 -9.06 -15.59
N MET A 274 7.70 -7.94 -14.95
CA MET A 274 6.83 -6.92 -15.49
C MET A 274 7.65 -5.69 -15.83
N TYR A 275 8.39 -5.81 -16.93
CA TYR A 275 8.63 -4.76 -17.91
C TYR A 275 8.53 -5.38 -19.32
#